data_AF-A0A820G0V3-F1
#
_entry.id   AF-A0A820G0V3-F1
#
_cell.length_a   1.000
_cell.length_b   1.000
_cell.length_c   1.000
_cell.angle_alpha   90.00
_cell.angle_beta   90.00
_cell.angle_gamma   90.00
#
_symmetry.space_group_name_H-M   'P 1'
#
loop_
_entity.id
_entity.type
_entity.pdbx_description
1 polymer ?
#
loop_
_entity_poly.entity_id
_entity_poly.type
_entity_poly.pdbx_seq_one_letter_code
_entity_poly.pdbx_strand_id
1 'polypeptide(L)'
;MDINEEIQEIEEEEQISPIIQIFERLTFERGHEVHDQVASMVELFSLSNVTLDMLDTFIECVKIIFVHQPTSKNMRILDFLIILTHVTHINYANNTNLSLVFDALIDIFSQTMVAIDSQIRHTTFQILNKVQSFIDLSRSPYIPDQFEQYLLELLNNETTFLVLDQIIPLAAKFQHKNPQFIDAFLRRINSPKWLPYVDRRRQLVSLLEYSSCSLNFLLSTIETDSDLSQLAFESLLDHERGFTLNKLDFHGRLLIFQLASKSRDLSRLIFTQWISQSGFELIDILRLSKISSLNENKKTDYRLTIESSLRYFLNDKNIRRIVLNNTRKAIGTNKGGLLPSDVSNYAEQLFIWRILCQLINGEDDDDNNTNIHPDFHEFIAYFYRLVKSSVNKTLSSTDEFVICQHASILSTFDMLDIYRRKCVEAISRCMLVHFGQYETIIEQALELVHRIHPSKDTADQRYQLITYTLNDIIQRCKTEHNEELTFMQCMIMSKLFIEHEKEPDLNNTDLKQLLDSLIRSGLSHKDIDIQSYTLSTLRSLVCHSRQAAIDFIKKILHIT
;
A
#
# COMPACT_ATOMS: atom_id res chain seq x y z
N MET A 1 -59.67 52.20 -69.64
CA MET A 1 -58.74 52.42 -68.52
C MET A 1 -59.37 51.75 -67.32
N ASP A 2 -58.97 50.49 -67.14
CA ASP A 2 -59.30 49.66 -65.97
C ASP A 2 -58.51 50.13 -64.76
N ILE A 3 -59.13 50.07 -63.57
CA ILE A 3 -58.47 49.67 -62.31
C ILE A 3 -59.53 48.97 -61.43
N ASN A 4 -59.61 47.65 -61.57
CA ASN A 4 -59.78 46.72 -60.45
C ASN A 4 -58.37 46.15 -60.16
N GLU A 5 -58.19 45.53 -58.98
CA GLU A 5 -56.95 44.93 -58.43
C GLU A 5 -56.08 45.97 -57.69
N GLU A 6 -55.66 45.81 -56.44
CA GLU A 6 -55.60 44.64 -55.57
C GLU A 6 -55.43 45.11 -54.12
N ILE A 7 -56.11 44.44 -53.20
CA ILE A 7 -55.77 44.42 -51.78
C ILE A 7 -54.53 43.52 -51.67
N GLN A 8 -53.40 44.06 -51.23
CA GLN A 8 -52.35 43.28 -50.60
C GLN A 8 -51.96 43.99 -49.29
N GLU A 9 -52.44 43.38 -48.21
CA GLU A 9 -51.83 43.45 -46.89
C GLU A 9 -50.33 43.14 -47.05
N ILE A 10 -49.49 44.09 -46.68
CA ILE A 10 -48.12 43.77 -46.29
C ILE A 10 -48.23 43.31 -44.83
N GLU A 11 -48.46 42.00 -44.65
CA GLU A 11 -48.02 41.31 -43.43
C GLU A 11 -46.48 41.36 -43.46
N GLU A 12 -45.89 42.31 -42.75
CA GLU A 12 -44.50 42.18 -42.30
C GLU A 12 -44.48 41.07 -41.23
N GLU A 13 -44.43 39.80 -41.67
CA GLU A 13 -43.86 38.76 -40.84
C GLU A 13 -42.40 39.14 -40.60
N GLU A 14 -42.10 39.69 -39.41
CA GLU A 14 -40.74 39.71 -38.88
C GLU A 14 -40.22 38.27 -38.99
N GLN A 15 -39.26 38.03 -39.90
CA GLN A 15 -38.58 36.76 -40.01
C GLN A 15 -37.78 36.54 -38.73
N ILE A 16 -38.45 35.98 -37.72
CA ILE A 16 -37.82 35.50 -36.49
C ILE A 16 -36.77 34.49 -36.93
N SER A 17 -35.51 34.78 -36.61
CA SER A 17 -34.36 33.94 -36.95
C SER A 17 -34.68 32.46 -36.65
N PRO A 18 -34.38 31.52 -37.56
CA PRO A 18 -34.62 30.08 -37.33
C PRO A 18 -34.06 29.57 -36.01
N ILE A 19 -32.98 30.18 -35.52
CA ILE A 19 -32.38 29.90 -34.20
C ILE A 19 -33.35 30.28 -33.08
N ILE A 20 -33.95 31.48 -33.13
CA ILE A 20 -34.92 31.95 -32.14
C ILE A 20 -36.16 31.03 -32.16
N GLN A 21 -36.62 30.59 -33.33
CA GLN A 21 -37.74 29.66 -33.43
C GLN A 21 -37.45 28.30 -32.75
N ILE A 22 -36.22 27.79 -32.87
CA ILE A 22 -35.80 26.56 -32.18
C ILE A 22 -35.80 26.77 -30.66
N PHE A 23 -35.26 27.89 -30.17
CA PHE A 23 -35.28 28.23 -28.76
C PHE A 23 -36.70 28.44 -28.22
N GLU A 24 -37.58 29.09 -28.98
CA GLU A 24 -38.99 29.22 -28.62
C GLU A 24 -39.66 27.85 -28.53
N ARG A 25 -39.50 26.95 -29.52
CA ARG A 25 -40.08 25.59 -29.47
C ARG A 25 -39.59 24.79 -28.25
N LEU A 26 -38.30 24.89 -27.91
CA LEU A 26 -37.74 24.28 -26.70
C LEU A 26 -38.43 24.75 -25.41
N THR A 27 -38.96 25.98 -25.39
CA THR A 27 -39.71 26.52 -24.24
C THR A 27 -41.17 26.05 -24.16
N PHE A 28 -41.74 25.48 -25.23
CA PHE A 28 -43.17 25.17 -25.33
C PHE A 28 -43.52 23.66 -25.45
N GLU A 29 -42.70 22.79 -26.04
CA GLU A 29 -43.13 21.41 -26.42
C GLU A 29 -42.67 20.26 -25.49
N ARG A 30 -43.26 19.05 -25.57
CA ARG A 30 -43.02 17.93 -24.62
C ARG A 30 -42.01 16.89 -25.13
N GLY A 31 -40.82 16.87 -24.53
CA GLY A 31 -40.07 15.66 -24.12
C GLY A 31 -39.38 14.78 -25.18
N HIS A 32 -39.89 14.67 -26.41
CA HIS A 32 -39.31 13.80 -27.45
C HIS A 32 -38.61 14.55 -28.59
N GLU A 33 -38.75 15.88 -28.69
CA GLU A 33 -38.27 16.67 -29.84
C GLU A 33 -36.89 17.29 -29.67
N VAL A 34 -36.24 17.20 -28.49
CA VAL A 34 -34.93 17.85 -28.28
C VAL A 34 -33.86 17.32 -29.23
N HIS A 35 -33.85 16.00 -29.49
CA HIS A 35 -32.91 15.40 -30.43
C HIS A 35 -33.16 15.83 -31.88
N ASP A 36 -34.42 15.92 -32.31
CA ASP A 36 -34.80 16.35 -33.65
C ASP A 36 -34.52 17.85 -33.85
N GLN A 37 -34.70 18.66 -32.81
CA GLN A 37 -34.37 20.08 -32.79
C GLN A 37 -32.85 20.31 -32.82
N VAL A 38 -32.06 19.50 -32.10
CA VAL A 38 -30.59 19.51 -32.23
C VAL A 38 -30.17 19.09 -33.63
N ALA A 39 -30.74 18.02 -34.18
CA ALA A 39 -30.44 17.56 -35.55
C ALA A 39 -30.73 18.67 -36.58
N SER A 40 -31.88 19.32 -36.46
CA SER A 40 -32.25 20.47 -37.30
C SER A 40 -31.27 21.63 -37.16
N MET A 41 -30.80 21.93 -35.94
CA MET A 41 -29.83 23.01 -35.70
C MET A 41 -28.42 22.67 -36.18
N VAL A 42 -28.01 21.41 -36.05
CA VAL A 42 -26.74 20.90 -36.59
C VAL A 42 -26.79 20.88 -38.11
N GLU A 43 -27.91 20.49 -38.72
CA GLU A 43 -28.13 20.57 -40.16
C GLU A 43 -28.06 22.02 -40.66
N LEU A 44 -28.72 22.96 -39.96
CA LEU A 44 -28.61 24.39 -40.23
C LEU A 44 -27.15 24.86 -40.19
N PHE A 45 -26.40 24.58 -39.12
CA PHE A 45 -25.00 25.00 -39.00
C PHE A 45 -24.04 24.26 -39.94
N SER A 46 -24.37 23.04 -40.37
CA SER A 46 -23.50 22.23 -41.23
C SER A 46 -23.71 22.48 -42.73
N LEU A 47 -24.93 22.85 -43.16
CA LEU A 47 -25.28 23.09 -44.57
C LEU A 47 -25.18 24.57 -44.98
N SER A 48 -25.32 25.50 -44.04
CA SER A 48 -25.22 26.93 -44.33
C SER A 48 -23.83 27.48 -43.98
N ASN A 49 -23.34 28.47 -44.74
CA ASN A 49 -22.21 29.29 -44.29
C ASN A 49 -22.67 30.01 -43.03
N VAL A 50 -22.26 29.54 -41.86
CA VAL A 50 -22.58 30.18 -40.58
C VAL A 50 -22.06 31.60 -40.63
N THR A 51 -22.97 32.56 -40.72
CA THR A 51 -22.65 33.98 -40.71
C THR A 51 -22.35 34.40 -39.27
N LEU A 52 -21.54 35.44 -39.10
CA LEU A 52 -21.31 36.04 -37.78
C LEU A 52 -22.62 36.44 -37.12
N ASP A 53 -23.58 37.01 -37.86
CA ASP A 53 -24.88 37.43 -37.32
C ASP A 53 -25.69 36.26 -36.72
N MET A 54 -25.63 35.07 -37.34
CA MET A 54 -26.27 33.87 -36.81
C MET A 54 -25.60 33.40 -35.51
N LEU A 55 -24.27 33.47 -35.45
CA LEU A 55 -23.51 33.13 -34.26
C LEU A 55 -23.76 34.13 -33.11
N ASP A 56 -23.80 35.43 -33.41
CA ASP A 56 -24.09 36.49 -32.44
C ASP A 56 -25.51 36.37 -31.87
N THR A 57 -26.49 36.10 -32.73
CA THR A 57 -27.89 35.84 -32.30
C THR A 57 -27.96 34.61 -31.39
N PHE A 58 -27.25 33.54 -31.75
CA PHE A 58 -27.15 32.34 -30.93
C PHE A 58 -26.51 32.64 -29.56
N ILE A 59 -25.38 33.35 -29.54
CA ILE A 59 -24.67 33.74 -28.32
C ILE A 59 -25.59 34.54 -27.39
N GLU A 60 -26.33 35.52 -27.91
CA GLU A 60 -27.26 36.33 -27.12
C GLU A 60 -28.41 35.50 -26.55
N CYS A 61 -28.98 34.57 -27.34
CA CYS A 61 -30.00 33.64 -26.83
C CYS A 61 -29.48 32.82 -25.65
N VAL A 62 -28.27 32.25 -25.79
CA VAL A 62 -27.63 31.45 -24.73
C VAL A 62 -27.35 32.29 -23.48
N LYS A 63 -26.87 33.52 -23.62
CA LYS A 63 -26.63 34.42 -22.46
C LYS A 63 -27.91 34.72 -21.69
N ILE A 64 -29.03 34.98 -22.37
CA ILE A 64 -30.33 35.24 -21.74
C ILE A 64 -30.74 34.06 -20.84
N ILE A 65 -30.46 32.83 -21.27
CA ILE A 65 -30.81 31.62 -20.52
C ILE A 65 -30.04 31.53 -19.20
N PHE A 66 -28.76 31.89 -19.18
CA PHE A 66 -27.97 31.90 -17.95
C PHE A 66 -28.48 32.90 -16.92
N VAL A 67 -29.01 34.04 -17.37
CA VAL A 67 -29.50 35.13 -16.49
C VAL A 67 -30.85 34.79 -15.83
N HIS A 68 -31.63 33.85 -16.38
CA HIS A 68 -32.96 33.50 -15.86
C HIS A 68 -32.92 32.25 -14.96
N GLN A 69 -33.56 32.30 -13.78
CA GLN A 69 -33.57 31.20 -12.80
C GLN A 69 -34.06 29.87 -13.40
N PRO A 70 -33.46 28.72 -13.02
CA PRO A 70 -33.80 27.43 -13.58
C PRO A 70 -35.25 27.03 -13.24
N THR A 71 -36.14 27.16 -14.22
CA THR A 71 -37.47 26.54 -14.23
C THR A 71 -37.40 25.20 -14.97
N SER A 72 -38.48 24.40 -14.95
CA SER A 72 -38.56 23.16 -15.75
C SER A 72 -38.33 23.40 -17.25
N LYS A 73 -38.57 24.63 -17.73
CA LYS A 73 -38.30 25.06 -19.11
C LYS A 73 -36.80 25.23 -19.36
N ASN A 74 -36.07 25.83 -18.43
CA ASN A 74 -34.63 26.05 -18.57
C ASN A 74 -33.86 24.73 -18.56
N MET A 75 -34.32 23.70 -17.84
CA MET A 75 -33.66 22.37 -17.82
C MET A 75 -33.55 21.73 -19.22
N ARG A 76 -34.55 21.90 -20.09
CA ARG A 76 -34.52 21.35 -21.46
C ARG A 76 -33.53 22.08 -22.36
N ILE A 77 -33.44 23.39 -22.18
CA ILE A 77 -32.49 24.23 -22.89
C ILE A 77 -31.06 23.90 -22.44
N LEU A 78 -30.85 23.62 -21.15
CA LEU A 78 -29.57 23.13 -20.66
C LEU A 78 -29.21 21.77 -21.30
N ASP A 79 -30.15 20.82 -21.36
CA ASP A 79 -29.93 19.53 -22.04
C ASP A 79 -29.64 19.71 -23.53
N PHE A 80 -30.34 20.64 -24.20
CA PHE A 80 -30.06 21.03 -25.59
C PHE A 80 -28.62 21.53 -25.76
N LEU A 81 -28.17 22.46 -24.91
CA LEU A 81 -26.79 22.99 -24.97
C LEU A 81 -25.77 21.88 -24.78
N ILE A 82 -26.01 20.94 -23.87
CA ILE A 82 -25.10 19.81 -23.61
C ILE A 82 -24.98 18.92 -24.84
N ILE A 83 -26.10 18.54 -25.46
CA ILE A 83 -26.11 17.70 -26.66
C ILE A 83 -25.46 18.46 -27.83
N LEU A 84 -25.75 19.75 -27.99
CA LEU A 84 -25.15 20.57 -29.03
C LEU A 84 -23.63 20.67 -28.86
N THR A 85 -23.13 20.91 -27.65
CA THR A 85 -21.67 20.91 -27.36
C THR A 85 -21.05 19.55 -27.71
N HIS A 86 -21.73 18.45 -27.41
CA HIS A 86 -21.25 17.11 -27.76
C HIS A 86 -21.17 16.86 -29.27
N VAL A 87 -22.24 17.18 -30.00
CA VAL A 87 -22.29 16.96 -31.45
C VAL A 87 -21.31 17.86 -32.20
N THR A 88 -21.17 19.13 -31.77
CA THR A 88 -20.20 20.06 -32.35
C THR A 88 -18.76 19.63 -32.08
N HIS A 89 -18.46 19.10 -30.89
CA HIS A 89 -17.15 18.53 -30.55
C HIS A 89 -16.76 17.34 -31.43
N ILE A 90 -17.66 16.36 -31.61
CA ILE A 90 -17.39 15.18 -32.45
C ILE A 90 -17.02 15.58 -33.89
N ASN A 91 -17.66 16.64 -34.40
CA ASN A 91 -17.47 17.10 -35.76
C ASN A 91 -16.42 18.22 -35.90
N TYR A 92 -15.74 18.60 -34.81
CA TYR A 92 -14.87 19.77 -34.77
C TYR A 92 -13.79 19.75 -35.86
N ALA A 93 -13.08 18.63 -36.03
CA ALA A 93 -12.02 18.51 -37.04
C ALA A 93 -12.54 18.40 -38.48
N ASN A 94 -13.82 18.05 -38.66
CA ASN A 94 -14.40 17.68 -39.96
C ASN A 94 -15.30 18.76 -40.56
N ASN A 95 -15.71 19.76 -39.77
CA ASN A 95 -16.61 20.82 -40.20
C ASN A 95 -16.24 22.17 -39.54
N THR A 96 -15.75 23.11 -40.35
CA THR A 96 -15.31 24.45 -39.91
C THR A 96 -16.42 25.29 -39.29
N ASN A 97 -17.68 25.09 -39.70
CA ASN A 97 -18.78 25.84 -39.13
C ASN A 97 -19.15 25.31 -37.75
N LEU A 98 -19.15 23.99 -37.58
CA LEU A 98 -19.40 23.37 -36.27
C LEU A 98 -18.24 23.60 -35.29
N SER A 99 -17.00 23.75 -35.76
CA SER A 99 -15.88 24.17 -34.91
C SER A 99 -16.08 25.59 -34.37
N LEU A 100 -16.54 26.54 -35.19
CA LEU A 100 -16.85 27.91 -34.75
C LEU A 100 -17.97 27.93 -33.69
N VAL A 101 -19.01 27.11 -33.85
CA VAL A 101 -20.08 26.99 -32.85
C VAL A 101 -19.56 26.40 -31.55
N PHE A 102 -18.69 25.38 -31.61
CA PHE A 102 -18.06 24.82 -30.42
C PHE A 102 -17.19 25.86 -29.70
N ASP A 103 -16.33 26.59 -30.44
CA ASP A 103 -15.46 27.62 -29.88
C ASP A 103 -16.30 28.72 -29.18
N ALA A 104 -17.39 29.16 -29.81
CA ALA A 104 -18.32 30.13 -29.22
C ALA A 104 -18.98 29.61 -27.93
N LEU A 105 -19.39 28.33 -27.90
CA LEU A 105 -19.95 27.71 -26.70
C LEU A 105 -18.93 27.66 -25.56
N ILE A 106 -17.67 27.29 -25.84
CA ILE A 106 -16.60 27.25 -24.85
C ILE A 106 -16.26 28.65 -24.33
N ASP A 107 -16.27 29.67 -25.20
CA ASP A 107 -16.07 31.07 -24.78
C ASP A 107 -17.21 31.55 -23.86
N ILE A 108 -18.48 31.28 -24.22
CA ILE A 108 -19.63 31.58 -23.35
C ILE A 108 -19.47 30.90 -21.98
N PHE A 109 -19.11 29.61 -21.95
CA PHE A 109 -18.90 28.91 -20.69
C PHE A 109 -17.76 29.53 -19.88
N SER A 110 -16.65 29.89 -20.53
CA SER A 110 -15.50 30.54 -19.88
C SER A 110 -15.88 31.89 -19.26
N GLN A 111 -16.66 32.71 -19.97
CA GLN A 111 -17.14 34.00 -19.47
C GLN A 111 -18.14 33.82 -18.30
N THR A 112 -19.04 32.85 -18.40
CA THR A 112 -20.06 32.61 -17.37
C THR A 112 -19.51 31.92 -16.12
N MET A 113 -18.41 31.17 -16.24
CA MET A 113 -17.68 30.62 -15.09
C MET A 113 -17.21 31.70 -14.12
N VAL A 114 -16.83 32.88 -14.62
CA VAL A 114 -16.34 34.01 -13.81
C VAL A 114 -17.39 35.11 -13.60
N ALA A 115 -18.66 34.83 -13.92
CA ALA A 115 -19.75 35.76 -13.69
C ALA A 115 -19.86 36.15 -12.21
N ILE A 116 -20.28 37.39 -11.90
CA ILE A 116 -20.45 37.87 -10.52
C ILE A 116 -21.57 37.09 -9.80
N ASP A 117 -22.63 36.72 -10.53
CA ASP A 117 -23.77 35.97 -9.99
C ASP A 117 -23.41 34.49 -9.79
N SER A 118 -23.56 34.01 -8.55
CA SER A 118 -23.29 32.61 -8.19
C SER A 118 -24.24 31.61 -8.84
N GLN A 119 -25.48 32.00 -9.15
CA GLN A 119 -26.45 31.14 -9.81
C GLN A 119 -26.06 30.87 -11.27
N ILE A 120 -25.53 31.89 -11.95
CA ILE A 120 -24.95 31.75 -13.29
C ILE A 120 -23.80 30.75 -13.22
N ARG A 121 -22.81 30.98 -12.33
CA ARG A 121 -21.68 30.07 -12.15
C ARG A 121 -22.12 28.64 -11.84
N HIS A 122 -23.06 28.46 -10.91
CA HIS A 122 -23.61 27.16 -10.56
C HIS A 122 -24.21 26.44 -11.78
N THR A 123 -25.05 27.14 -12.56
CA THR A 123 -25.68 26.58 -13.76
C THR A 123 -24.64 26.24 -14.82
N THR A 124 -23.64 27.10 -15.04
CA THR A 124 -22.51 26.84 -15.93
C THR A 124 -21.77 25.57 -15.53
N PHE A 125 -21.43 25.40 -14.25
CA PHE A 125 -20.74 24.18 -13.80
C PHE A 125 -21.63 22.93 -13.84
N GLN A 126 -22.95 23.05 -13.69
CA GLN A 126 -23.86 21.92 -13.92
C GLN A 126 -23.84 21.46 -15.37
N ILE A 127 -23.88 22.40 -16.33
CA ILE A 127 -23.75 22.09 -17.76
C ILE A 127 -22.39 21.44 -18.01
N LEU A 128 -21.30 22.06 -17.55
CA LEU A 128 -19.94 21.57 -17.80
C LEU A 128 -19.70 20.18 -17.22
N ASN A 129 -20.22 19.85 -16.03
CA ASN A 129 -20.14 18.49 -15.49
C ASN A 129 -20.92 17.48 -16.34
N LYS A 130 -22.09 17.85 -16.85
CA LYS A 130 -22.82 16.98 -17.78
C LYS A 130 -22.07 16.84 -19.10
N VAL A 131 -21.55 17.92 -19.69
CA VAL A 131 -20.70 17.88 -20.89
C VAL A 131 -19.48 17.00 -20.67
N GLN A 132 -18.82 17.10 -19.51
CA GLN A 132 -17.66 16.29 -19.12
C GLN A 132 -17.96 14.77 -19.12
N SER A 133 -19.22 14.37 -18.97
CA SER A 133 -19.64 12.96 -19.06
C SER A 133 -19.73 12.43 -20.50
N PHE A 134 -19.88 13.33 -21.47
CA PHE A 134 -19.94 13.02 -22.91
C PHE A 134 -18.61 13.28 -23.64
N ILE A 135 -17.89 14.33 -23.23
CA ILE A 135 -16.61 14.75 -23.75
C ILE A 135 -15.64 14.81 -22.58
N ASP A 136 -14.47 14.19 -22.70
CA ASP A 136 -13.42 14.43 -21.73
C ASP A 136 -12.77 15.80 -21.94
N LEU A 137 -13.33 16.87 -21.34
CA LEU A 137 -12.87 18.25 -21.52
C LEU A 137 -11.40 18.40 -21.12
N SER A 138 -10.97 17.67 -20.09
CA SER A 138 -9.60 17.69 -19.60
C SER A 138 -8.56 17.16 -20.60
N ARG A 139 -8.98 16.29 -21.54
CA ARG A 139 -8.13 15.69 -22.59
C ARG A 139 -8.40 16.26 -23.98
N SER A 140 -9.42 17.08 -24.14
CA SER A 140 -9.78 17.65 -25.43
C SER A 140 -8.76 18.73 -25.84
N PRO A 141 -8.14 18.63 -27.02
CA PRO A 141 -7.16 19.60 -27.49
C PRO A 141 -7.78 20.97 -27.80
N TYR A 142 -9.11 21.04 -27.90
CA TYR A 142 -9.88 22.25 -28.23
C TYR A 142 -10.27 23.09 -27.02
N ILE A 143 -9.95 22.66 -25.80
CA ILE A 143 -10.24 23.44 -24.59
C ILE A 143 -9.08 24.41 -24.32
N PRO A 144 -9.33 25.73 -24.26
CA PRO A 144 -8.26 26.72 -24.10
C PRO A 144 -7.68 26.69 -22.69
N ASP A 145 -6.38 26.98 -22.56
CA ASP A 145 -5.70 27.02 -21.25
C ASP A 145 -6.32 28.05 -20.29
N GLN A 146 -6.96 29.10 -20.82
CA GLN A 146 -7.67 30.10 -20.05
C GLN A 146 -8.88 29.52 -19.28
N PHE A 147 -9.60 28.56 -19.88
CA PHE A 147 -10.69 27.84 -19.21
C PHE A 147 -10.17 27.11 -17.97
N GLU A 148 -9.03 26.44 -18.11
CA GLU A 148 -8.37 25.71 -17.04
C GLU A 148 -7.91 26.65 -15.92
N GLN A 149 -7.33 27.80 -16.27
CA GLN A 149 -6.92 28.83 -15.31
C GLN A 149 -8.11 29.37 -14.51
N TYR A 150 -9.24 29.67 -15.17
CA TYR A 150 -10.46 30.11 -14.48
C TYR A 150 -11.01 29.04 -13.53
N LEU A 151 -11.03 27.77 -13.96
CA LEU A 151 -11.45 26.66 -13.11
C LEU A 151 -10.57 26.56 -11.85
N LEU A 152 -9.25 26.69 -12.00
CA LEU A 152 -8.30 26.65 -10.88
C LEU A 152 -8.45 27.86 -9.95
N GLU A 153 -8.65 29.06 -10.49
CA GLU A 153 -8.87 30.28 -9.71
C GLU A 153 -10.15 30.16 -8.87
N LEU A 154 -11.24 29.69 -9.47
CA LEU A 154 -12.50 29.44 -8.78
C LEU A 154 -12.35 28.32 -7.74
N LEU A 155 -11.64 27.24 -8.06
CA LEU A 155 -11.32 26.22 -7.06
C LEU A 155 -10.51 26.80 -5.89
N ASN A 156 -9.71 27.86 -6.04
CA ASN A 156 -9.00 28.47 -4.90
C ASN A 156 -9.85 29.49 -4.14
N ASN A 157 -10.67 30.27 -4.83
CA ASN A 157 -11.27 31.49 -4.30
C ASN A 157 -12.79 31.40 -4.06
N GLU A 158 -13.50 30.47 -4.69
CA GLU A 158 -14.96 30.36 -4.54
C GLU A 158 -15.34 30.01 -3.10
N THR A 159 -16.38 30.68 -2.60
CA THR A 159 -16.90 30.54 -1.23
C THR A 159 -18.34 30.07 -1.20
N THR A 160 -19.04 30.11 -2.35
CA THR A 160 -20.43 29.68 -2.48
C THR A 160 -20.50 28.16 -2.57
N PHE A 161 -21.08 27.52 -1.57
CA PHE A 161 -21.07 26.06 -1.43
C PHE A 161 -21.70 25.30 -2.60
N LEU A 162 -22.87 25.71 -3.08
CA LEU A 162 -23.51 25.06 -4.23
C LEU A 162 -22.62 25.10 -5.48
N VAL A 163 -21.91 26.20 -5.71
CA VAL A 163 -20.98 26.34 -6.84
C VAL A 163 -19.78 25.41 -6.64
N LEU A 164 -19.22 25.37 -5.44
CA LEU A 164 -18.09 24.50 -5.09
C LEU A 164 -18.41 23.01 -5.30
N ASP A 165 -19.61 22.57 -4.90
CA ASP A 165 -20.05 21.19 -5.05
C ASP A 165 -20.09 20.76 -6.55
N GLN A 166 -20.20 21.73 -7.47
CA GLN A 166 -20.08 21.51 -8.92
C GLN A 166 -18.64 21.68 -9.45
N ILE A 167 -17.86 22.62 -8.91
CA ILE A 167 -16.46 22.84 -9.33
C ILE A 167 -15.59 21.62 -9.01
N ILE A 168 -15.73 21.05 -7.81
CA ILE A 168 -14.91 19.95 -7.31
C ILE A 168 -14.82 18.75 -8.28
N PRO A 169 -15.95 18.14 -8.71
CA PRO A 169 -15.90 16.99 -9.61
C PRO A 169 -15.32 17.33 -10.99
N LEU A 170 -15.57 18.54 -11.51
CA LEU A 170 -15.00 18.99 -12.78
C LEU A 170 -13.49 19.20 -12.68
N ALA A 171 -13.05 19.95 -11.66
CA ALA A 171 -11.64 20.22 -11.40
C ALA A 171 -10.84 18.94 -11.13
N ALA A 172 -11.48 17.92 -10.54
CA ALA A 172 -10.85 16.63 -10.33
C ALA A 172 -10.35 15.99 -11.64
N LYS A 173 -11.06 16.19 -12.76
CA LYS A 173 -10.67 15.67 -14.08
C LYS A 173 -9.42 16.32 -14.65
N PHE A 174 -9.06 17.52 -14.21
CA PHE A 174 -7.90 18.25 -14.73
C PHE A 174 -6.59 17.98 -13.96
N GLN A 175 -6.60 17.19 -12.88
CA GLN A 175 -5.42 16.93 -12.05
C GLN A 175 -4.25 16.30 -12.82
N HIS A 176 -4.51 15.36 -13.72
CA HIS A 176 -3.46 14.73 -14.55
C HIS A 176 -2.81 15.69 -15.54
N LYS A 177 -3.53 16.74 -15.99
CA LYS A 177 -3.02 17.75 -16.92
C LYS A 177 -2.25 18.84 -16.18
N ASN A 178 -2.76 19.29 -15.03
CA ASN A 178 -2.16 20.37 -14.25
C ASN A 178 -2.10 20.04 -12.74
N PRO A 179 -0.89 19.76 -12.21
CA PRO A 179 -0.69 19.44 -10.80
C PRO A 179 -1.14 20.52 -9.81
N GLN A 180 -1.31 21.78 -10.24
CA GLN A 180 -1.78 22.86 -9.36
C GLN A 180 -3.20 22.60 -8.83
N PHE A 181 -4.02 21.81 -9.52
CA PHE A 181 -5.32 21.35 -9.00
C PHE A 181 -5.15 20.47 -7.75
N ILE A 182 -4.13 19.63 -7.71
CA ILE A 182 -3.83 18.80 -6.53
C ILE A 182 -3.45 19.72 -5.36
N ASP A 183 -2.59 20.71 -5.59
CA ASP A 183 -2.22 21.67 -4.55
C ASP A 183 -3.41 22.48 -4.03
N ALA A 184 -4.35 22.84 -4.92
CA ALA A 184 -5.58 23.53 -4.54
C ALA A 184 -6.49 22.63 -3.69
N PHE A 185 -6.64 21.35 -4.05
CA PHE A 185 -7.35 20.37 -3.22
C PHE A 185 -6.72 20.23 -1.84
N LEU A 186 -5.40 20.02 -1.76
CA LEU A 186 -4.68 19.88 -0.50
C LEU A 186 -4.77 21.13 0.37
N ARG A 187 -4.69 22.33 -0.24
CA ARG A 187 -4.89 23.61 0.47
C ARG A 187 -6.30 23.73 1.06
N ARG A 188 -7.33 23.32 0.32
CA ARG A 188 -8.71 23.33 0.84
C ARG A 188 -8.92 22.30 1.94
N ILE A 189 -8.42 21.07 1.79
CA ILE A 189 -8.56 20.02 2.79
C ILE A 189 -7.98 20.46 4.14
N ASN A 190 -6.82 21.14 4.10
CA ASN A 190 -6.09 21.59 5.30
C ASN A 190 -6.48 23.00 5.77
N SER A 191 -7.38 23.69 5.07
CA SER A 191 -7.75 25.06 5.43
C SER A 191 -8.52 25.09 6.75
N PRO A 192 -8.16 25.95 7.72
CA PRO A 192 -8.93 26.11 8.95
C PRO A 192 -10.40 26.46 8.72
N LYS A 193 -10.68 27.19 7.64
CA LYS A 193 -12.05 27.54 7.23
C LYS A 193 -12.87 26.31 6.82
N TRP A 194 -12.21 25.26 6.36
CA TRP A 194 -12.84 24.05 5.83
C TRP A 194 -12.87 22.89 6.82
N LEU A 195 -12.14 22.99 7.94
CA LEU A 195 -12.11 21.96 8.98
C LEU A 195 -13.52 21.49 9.42
N PRO A 196 -14.53 22.36 9.63
CA PRO A 196 -15.86 21.93 10.04
C PRO A 196 -16.66 21.17 8.96
N TYR A 197 -16.31 21.29 7.68
CA TYR A 197 -17.06 20.69 6.56
C TYR A 197 -16.49 19.33 6.17
N VAL A 198 -16.67 18.35 7.07
CA VAL A 198 -16.08 17.01 6.96
C VAL A 198 -16.48 16.33 5.64
N ASP A 199 -17.75 16.32 5.25
CA ASP A 199 -18.21 15.62 4.04
C ASP A 199 -17.56 16.15 2.75
N ARG A 200 -17.35 17.47 2.65
CA ARG A 200 -16.65 18.05 1.50
C ARG A 200 -15.17 17.70 1.52
N ARG A 201 -14.52 17.76 2.68
CA ARG A 201 -13.12 17.30 2.82
C ARG A 201 -12.98 15.83 2.41
N ARG A 202 -13.93 14.98 2.83
CA ARG A 202 -14.02 13.57 2.43
C ARG A 202 -14.12 13.43 0.90
N GLN A 203 -14.99 14.22 0.27
CA GLN A 203 -15.12 14.26 -1.19
C GLN A 203 -13.80 14.65 -1.87
N LEU A 204 -13.11 15.68 -1.38
CA LEU A 204 -11.82 16.12 -1.94
C LEU A 204 -10.76 15.01 -1.85
N VAL A 205 -10.62 14.37 -0.68
CA VAL A 205 -9.69 13.24 -0.49
C VAL A 205 -10.04 12.10 -1.45
N SER A 206 -11.32 11.80 -1.61
CA SER A 206 -11.83 10.78 -2.52
C SER A 206 -11.67 11.12 -4.02
N LEU A 207 -11.08 12.26 -4.36
CA LEU A 207 -10.82 12.64 -5.75
C LEU A 207 -9.35 12.94 -6.02
N LEU A 208 -8.47 12.91 -5.01
CA LEU A 208 -7.05 13.17 -5.19
C LEU A 208 -6.43 12.14 -6.15
N GLU A 209 -5.78 12.63 -7.19
CA GLU A 209 -4.92 11.82 -8.06
C GLU A 209 -3.49 11.73 -7.51
N TYR A 210 -2.75 10.75 -8.01
CA TYR A 210 -1.35 10.55 -7.62
C TYR A 210 -0.47 11.74 -7.98
N SER A 211 0.16 12.31 -6.96
CA SER A 211 1.39 13.11 -7.01
C SER A 211 2.22 12.80 -5.76
N SER A 212 3.48 13.24 -5.73
CA SER A 212 4.31 13.12 -4.52
C SER A 212 3.68 13.85 -3.32
N CYS A 213 3.07 15.02 -3.56
CA CYS A 213 2.41 15.82 -2.53
C CYS A 213 1.13 15.14 -2.01
N SER A 214 0.28 14.61 -2.89
CA SER A 214 -0.93 13.90 -2.45
C SER A 214 -0.59 12.59 -1.74
N LEU A 215 0.42 11.85 -2.21
CA LEU A 215 0.90 10.64 -1.54
C LEU A 215 1.35 10.95 -0.10
N ASN A 216 2.22 11.95 0.10
CA ASN A 216 2.71 12.33 1.43
C ASN A 216 1.56 12.79 2.35
N PHE A 217 0.60 13.52 1.80
CA PHE A 217 -0.60 13.91 2.53
C PHE A 217 -1.41 12.69 2.98
N LEU A 218 -1.68 11.73 2.09
CA LEU A 218 -2.47 10.54 2.41
C LEU A 218 -1.76 9.67 3.46
N LEU A 219 -0.45 9.45 3.33
CA LEU A 219 0.34 8.67 4.29
C LEU A 219 0.35 9.32 5.69
N SER A 220 0.60 10.63 5.78
CA SER A 220 0.56 11.35 7.07
C SER A 220 -0.85 11.41 7.68
N THR A 221 -1.89 11.50 6.85
CA THR A 221 -3.29 11.44 7.30
C THR A 221 -3.62 10.08 7.91
N ILE A 222 -3.06 8.99 7.37
CA ILE A 222 -3.21 7.64 7.92
C ILE A 222 -2.46 7.50 9.26
N GLU A 223 -1.22 8.00 9.34
CA GLU A 223 -0.40 7.93 10.55
C GLU A 223 -1.01 8.67 11.75
N THR A 224 -1.70 9.78 11.49
CA THR A 224 -2.28 10.65 12.51
C THR A 224 -3.66 10.22 13.01
N ASP A 225 -4.22 9.12 12.48
CA ASP A 225 -5.53 8.55 12.86
C ASP A 225 -6.66 9.61 12.93
N SER A 226 -6.77 10.40 11.86
CA SER A 226 -7.80 11.43 11.68
C SER A 226 -9.12 10.87 11.14
N ASP A 227 -10.19 11.66 11.19
CA ASP A 227 -11.49 11.31 10.58
C ASP A 227 -11.42 11.00 9.07
N LEU A 228 -10.30 11.37 8.42
CA LEU A 228 -10.05 11.13 7.00
C LEU A 228 -9.21 9.88 6.73
N SER A 229 -8.66 9.20 7.76
CA SER A 229 -7.70 8.11 7.59
C SER A 229 -8.26 6.94 6.79
N GLN A 230 -9.54 6.57 7.00
CA GLN A 230 -10.18 5.51 6.21
C GLN A 230 -10.24 5.87 4.72
N LEU A 231 -10.66 7.10 4.39
CA LEU A 231 -10.75 7.57 3.01
C LEU A 231 -9.39 7.77 2.37
N ALA A 232 -8.41 8.21 3.16
CA ALA A 232 -7.04 8.34 2.68
C ALA A 232 -6.48 6.97 2.29
N PHE A 233 -6.77 5.96 3.10
CA PHE A 233 -6.43 4.57 2.80
C PHE A 233 -7.17 4.01 1.58
N GLU A 234 -8.49 4.18 1.48
CA GLU A 234 -9.26 3.78 0.29
C GLU A 234 -8.71 4.43 -0.99
N SER A 235 -8.31 5.70 -0.90
CA SER A 235 -7.72 6.43 -2.02
C SER A 235 -6.33 5.91 -2.41
N LEU A 236 -5.51 5.45 -1.46
CA LEU A 236 -4.21 4.83 -1.76
C LEU A 236 -4.33 3.47 -2.45
N LEU A 237 -5.46 2.77 -2.26
CA LEU A 237 -5.71 1.48 -2.91
C LEU A 237 -6.38 1.62 -4.28
N ASP A 238 -6.83 2.82 -4.62
CA ASP A 238 -7.48 3.12 -5.89
C ASP A 238 -6.45 3.33 -7.02
N HIS A 239 -6.23 2.26 -7.77
CA HIS A 239 -5.32 2.25 -8.92
C HIS A 239 -5.75 3.18 -10.07
N GLU A 240 -7.05 3.51 -10.20
CA GLU A 240 -7.53 4.39 -11.26
C GLU A 240 -7.01 5.81 -11.07
N ARG A 241 -6.75 6.21 -9.81
CA ARG A 241 -6.14 7.49 -9.45
C ARG A 241 -4.63 7.51 -9.59
N GLY A 242 -4.06 6.39 -10.04
CA GLY A 242 -2.64 6.24 -10.27
C GLY A 242 -1.83 5.96 -9.00
N PHE A 243 -2.45 5.64 -7.85
CA PHE A 243 -1.73 5.10 -6.69
C PHE A 243 -1.48 3.61 -6.92
N THR A 244 -0.29 3.30 -7.41
CA THR A 244 0.14 1.91 -7.65
C THR A 244 1.23 1.52 -6.67
N LEU A 245 1.36 0.22 -6.42
CA LEU A 245 2.39 -0.32 -5.53
C LEU A 245 3.83 0.15 -5.87
N ASN A 246 4.13 0.30 -7.17
CA ASN A 246 5.43 0.80 -7.65
C ASN A 246 5.71 2.26 -7.29
N LYS A 247 4.64 3.07 -7.21
CA LYS A 247 4.74 4.50 -6.90
C LYS A 247 4.83 4.78 -5.40
N LEU A 248 4.36 3.85 -4.57
CA LEU A 248 4.61 3.89 -3.13
C LEU A 248 6.10 3.68 -2.87
N ASP A 249 6.70 4.51 -2.05
CA ASP A 249 8.06 4.29 -1.59
C ASP A 249 8.11 3.17 -0.52
N PHE A 250 9.31 2.87 -0.04
CA PHE A 250 9.49 1.82 0.97
C PHE A 250 8.68 2.10 2.25
N HIS A 251 8.65 3.35 2.72
CA HIS A 251 7.91 3.74 3.92
C HIS A 251 6.40 3.60 3.73
N GLY A 252 5.85 4.09 2.63
CA GLY A 252 4.43 3.99 2.33
C GLY A 252 3.94 2.55 2.21
N ARG A 253 4.76 1.64 1.65
CA ARG A 253 4.45 0.20 1.65
C ARG A 253 4.37 -0.36 3.06
N LEU A 254 5.36 -0.06 3.92
CA LEU A 254 5.39 -0.52 5.31
C LEU A 254 4.20 0.00 6.13
N LEU A 255 3.78 1.24 5.91
CA LEU A 255 2.58 1.81 6.55
C LEU A 255 1.32 1.01 6.19
N ILE A 256 1.19 0.62 4.92
CA ILE A 256 0.04 -0.18 4.49
C ILE A 256 0.09 -1.58 5.09
N PHE A 257 1.28 -2.17 5.28
CA PHE A 257 1.42 -3.40 6.06
C PHE A 257 1.01 -3.22 7.53
N GLN A 258 1.34 -2.08 8.16
CA GLN A 258 0.86 -1.75 9.51
C GLN A 258 -0.66 -1.72 9.57
N LEU A 259 -1.33 -1.09 8.60
CA LEU A 259 -2.79 -1.13 8.52
C LEU A 259 -3.33 -2.54 8.27
N ALA A 260 -2.74 -3.29 7.34
CA ALA A 260 -3.12 -4.68 7.06
C ALA A 260 -3.00 -5.56 8.31
N SER A 261 -2.04 -5.29 9.19
CA SER A 261 -1.85 -6.03 10.43
C SER A 261 -2.91 -5.74 11.52
N LYS A 262 -3.79 -4.74 11.34
CA LYS A 262 -4.83 -4.40 12.32
C LYS A 262 -6.04 -5.34 12.29
N SER A 263 -6.41 -5.88 11.13
CA SER A 263 -7.55 -6.80 11.03
C SER A 263 -7.49 -7.73 9.81
N ARG A 264 -8.23 -8.85 9.90
CA ARG A 264 -8.33 -9.82 8.81
C ARG A 264 -8.94 -9.23 7.54
N ASP A 265 -10.01 -8.44 7.68
CA ASP A 265 -10.74 -7.89 6.53
C ASP A 265 -9.91 -6.84 5.80
N LEU A 266 -9.16 -5.99 6.53
CA LEU A 266 -8.24 -5.02 5.94
C LEU A 266 -7.10 -5.70 5.19
N SER A 267 -6.46 -6.70 5.81
CA SER A 267 -5.43 -7.50 5.15
C SER A 267 -5.96 -8.09 3.83
N ARG A 268 -7.13 -8.73 3.87
CA ARG A 268 -7.75 -9.32 2.68
C ARG A 268 -8.02 -8.30 1.59
N LEU A 269 -8.60 -7.14 1.95
CA LEU A 269 -8.89 -6.07 1.00
C LEU A 269 -7.62 -5.57 0.31
N ILE A 270 -6.59 -5.22 1.09
CA ILE A 270 -5.33 -4.67 0.58
C ILE A 270 -4.64 -5.63 -0.37
N PHE A 271 -4.40 -6.87 0.06
CA PHE A 271 -3.67 -7.82 -0.77
C PHE A 271 -4.46 -8.20 -2.01
N THR A 272 -5.80 -8.32 -1.92
CA THR A 272 -6.63 -8.59 -3.10
C THR A 272 -6.55 -7.44 -4.11
N GLN A 273 -6.63 -6.19 -3.64
CA GLN A 273 -6.49 -5.02 -4.51
C GLN A 273 -5.09 -4.94 -5.12
N TRP A 274 -4.03 -5.09 -4.34
CA TRP A 274 -2.66 -5.06 -4.87
C TRP A 274 -2.34 -6.18 -5.85
N ILE A 275 -2.81 -7.41 -5.60
CA ILE A 275 -2.66 -8.52 -6.55
C ILE A 275 -3.45 -8.25 -7.83
N SER A 276 -4.61 -7.59 -7.74
CA SER A 276 -5.39 -7.20 -8.92
C SER A 276 -4.74 -6.07 -9.74
N GLN A 277 -3.86 -5.26 -9.12
CA GLN A 277 -3.12 -4.21 -9.82
C GLN A 277 -2.00 -4.85 -10.67
N SER A 278 -2.12 -4.77 -11.99
CA SER A 278 -1.04 -4.98 -12.96
C SER A 278 -0.25 -6.30 -12.85
N GLY A 279 -0.88 -7.39 -12.36
CA GLY A 279 -0.30 -8.72 -12.38
C GLY A 279 0.81 -8.97 -11.35
N PHE A 280 0.87 -8.19 -10.26
CA PHE A 280 1.77 -8.52 -9.16
C PHE A 280 1.36 -9.83 -8.50
N GLU A 281 2.32 -10.73 -8.33
CA GLU A 281 2.17 -11.85 -7.42
C GLU A 281 2.47 -11.39 -5.98
N LEU A 282 1.98 -12.15 -4.99
CA LEU A 282 2.28 -11.88 -3.58
C LEU A 282 3.78 -11.72 -3.32
N ILE A 283 4.61 -12.45 -4.08
CA ILE A 283 6.07 -12.38 -4.01
C ILE A 283 6.61 -10.99 -4.39
N ASP A 284 6.04 -10.36 -5.41
CA ASP A 284 6.51 -9.08 -5.92
C ASP A 284 6.23 -7.97 -4.90
N ILE A 285 5.09 -8.08 -4.21
CA ILE A 285 4.72 -7.18 -3.12
C ILE A 285 5.77 -7.23 -1.99
N LEU A 286 6.21 -8.43 -1.62
CA LEU A 286 7.23 -8.62 -0.59
C LEU A 286 8.61 -8.13 -1.04
N ARG A 287 8.99 -8.39 -2.29
CA ARG A 287 10.26 -7.93 -2.88
C ARG A 287 10.33 -6.41 -2.93
N LEU A 288 9.25 -5.75 -3.36
CA LEU A 288 9.14 -4.29 -3.36
C LEU A 288 9.24 -3.71 -1.94
N SER A 289 8.88 -4.49 -0.93
CA SER A 289 8.96 -4.13 0.49
C SER A 289 10.29 -4.50 1.13
N LYS A 290 11.26 -5.02 0.35
CA LYS A 290 12.63 -5.37 0.76
C LYS A 290 12.70 -6.08 2.11
N ILE A 291 11.81 -7.04 2.34
CA ILE A 291 11.68 -7.69 3.66
C ILE A 291 12.96 -8.39 4.14
N SER A 292 13.76 -8.92 3.22
CA SER A 292 15.07 -9.53 3.48
C SER A 292 16.12 -8.54 4.03
N SER A 293 15.86 -7.24 3.96
CA SER A 293 16.71 -6.19 4.53
C SER A 293 16.19 -5.61 5.86
N LEU A 294 15.02 -6.08 6.33
CA LEU A 294 14.46 -5.67 7.62
C LEU A 294 15.11 -6.48 8.74
N ASN A 295 15.98 -5.85 9.54
CA ASN A 295 16.51 -6.46 10.75
C ASN A 295 15.44 -6.56 11.84
N GLU A 296 15.36 -7.71 12.51
CA GLU A 296 14.46 -7.96 13.65
C GLU A 296 14.77 -7.06 14.87
N ASN A 297 16.01 -6.59 15.02
CA ASN A 297 16.44 -5.91 16.26
C ASN A 297 16.22 -4.38 16.32
N LYS A 298 15.39 -3.78 15.44
CA LYS A 298 15.09 -2.33 15.49
C LYS A 298 13.69 -2.08 16.05
N LYS A 299 13.56 -1.09 16.96
CA LYS A 299 12.39 -0.61 17.75
C LYS A 299 10.98 -0.58 17.09
N THR A 300 10.86 -0.84 15.80
CA THR A 300 9.60 -1.00 15.07
C THR A 300 9.65 -2.34 14.37
N ASP A 301 8.88 -3.31 14.86
CA ASP A 301 8.81 -4.67 14.31
C ASP A 301 8.03 -4.72 12.99
N TYR A 302 8.57 -4.08 11.96
CA TYR A 302 8.00 -4.12 10.61
C TYR A 302 7.92 -5.55 10.09
N ARG A 303 8.88 -6.42 10.45
CA ARG A 303 8.84 -7.83 10.06
C ARG A 303 7.67 -8.58 10.69
N LEU A 304 7.41 -8.41 12.00
CA LEU A 304 6.25 -9.01 12.66
C LEU A 304 4.94 -8.43 12.12
N THR A 305 4.93 -7.14 11.80
CA THR A 305 3.79 -6.46 11.18
C THR A 305 3.44 -7.11 9.84
N ILE A 306 4.44 -7.29 8.97
CA ILE A 306 4.27 -7.93 7.67
C ILE A 306 3.84 -9.38 7.85
N GLU A 307 4.47 -10.12 8.76
CA GLU A 307 4.08 -11.50 9.06
C GLU A 307 2.62 -11.60 9.51
N SER A 308 2.20 -10.74 10.46
CA SER A 308 0.83 -10.70 10.97
C SER A 308 -0.18 -10.43 9.84
N SER A 309 0.12 -9.45 8.99
CA SER A 309 -0.73 -9.13 7.84
C SER A 309 -0.85 -10.32 6.87
N LEU A 310 0.25 -11.02 6.57
CA LEU A 310 0.25 -12.18 5.69
C LEU A 310 -0.50 -13.36 6.33
N ARG A 311 -0.34 -13.58 7.64
CA ARG A 311 -1.11 -14.60 8.37
C ARG A 311 -2.61 -14.36 8.24
N TYR A 312 -3.07 -13.11 8.37
CA TYR A 312 -4.47 -12.77 8.17
C TYR A 312 -4.95 -13.05 6.73
N PHE A 313 -4.13 -12.72 5.73
CA PHE A 313 -4.45 -12.97 4.33
C PHE A 313 -4.53 -14.47 4.02
N LEU A 314 -3.52 -15.22 4.47
CA LEU A 314 -3.37 -16.66 4.24
C LEU A 314 -4.26 -17.53 5.14
N ASN A 315 -4.99 -16.93 6.08
CA ASN A 315 -5.95 -17.64 6.91
C ASN A 315 -7.11 -18.23 6.08
N ASP A 316 -7.45 -17.62 4.93
CA ASP A 316 -8.43 -18.18 4.01
C ASP A 316 -7.88 -19.42 3.29
N LYS A 317 -8.56 -20.58 3.45
CA LYS A 317 -8.12 -21.87 2.88
C LYS A 317 -7.96 -21.84 1.36
N ASN A 318 -8.82 -21.13 0.63
CA ASN A 318 -8.73 -21.07 -0.83
C ASN A 318 -7.52 -20.25 -1.28
N ILE A 319 -7.30 -19.10 -0.65
CA ILE A 319 -6.12 -18.26 -0.90
C ILE A 319 -4.85 -19.06 -0.57
N ARG A 320 -4.82 -19.71 0.58
CA ARG A 320 -3.70 -20.54 1.04
C ARG A 320 -3.32 -21.61 0.01
N ARG A 321 -4.30 -22.33 -0.54
CA ARG A 321 -4.09 -23.37 -1.56
C ARG A 321 -3.51 -22.81 -2.86
N ILE A 322 -3.99 -21.64 -3.31
CA ILE A 322 -3.48 -20.97 -4.51
C ILE A 322 -2.02 -20.53 -4.30
N VAL A 323 -1.74 -19.82 -3.20
CA VAL A 323 -0.40 -19.33 -2.87
C VAL A 323 0.57 -20.50 -2.72
N LEU A 324 0.20 -21.56 -2.01
CA LEU A 324 1.01 -22.77 -1.86
C LEU A 324 1.39 -23.39 -3.20
N ASN A 325 0.44 -23.54 -4.13
CA ASN A 325 0.72 -24.08 -5.45
C ASN A 325 1.69 -23.21 -6.27
N ASN A 326 1.55 -21.88 -6.16
CA ASN A 326 2.44 -20.93 -6.83
C ASN A 326 3.85 -20.96 -6.22
N THR A 327 3.94 -20.94 -4.89
CA THR A 327 5.23 -21.06 -4.17
C THR A 327 5.94 -22.36 -4.51
N ARG A 328 5.25 -23.50 -4.59
CA ARG A 328 5.84 -24.78 -5.02
C ARG A 328 6.39 -24.76 -6.43
N LYS A 329 5.62 -24.20 -7.38
CA LYS A 329 6.08 -24.02 -8.77
C LYS A 329 7.33 -23.15 -8.83
N ALA A 330 7.37 -22.05 -8.07
CA ALA A 330 8.49 -21.12 -8.04
C ALA A 330 9.75 -21.75 -7.43
N ILE A 331 9.62 -22.49 -6.32
CA ILE A 331 10.76 -23.12 -5.63
C ILE A 331 11.23 -24.40 -6.37
N GLY A 332 10.44 -24.92 -7.32
CA GLY A 332 10.80 -26.09 -8.13
C GLY A 332 10.48 -27.43 -7.46
N THR A 333 9.65 -27.45 -6.42
CA THR A 333 9.37 -28.66 -5.62
C THR A 333 8.34 -29.60 -6.26
N ASN A 334 7.96 -29.40 -7.52
CA ASN A 334 6.91 -30.19 -8.17
C ASN A 334 7.25 -31.69 -8.31
N LYS A 335 8.50 -32.12 -8.10
CA LYS A 335 8.93 -33.54 -8.09
C LYS A 335 10.24 -33.77 -7.30
N GLY A 336 10.28 -33.56 -5.97
CA GLY A 336 11.47 -33.92 -5.15
C GLY A 336 12.78 -33.30 -5.66
N GLY A 337 12.71 -32.04 -6.10
CA GLY A 337 13.80 -31.35 -6.78
C GLY A 337 14.51 -30.41 -5.82
N LEU A 338 15.85 -30.54 -5.79
CA LEU A 338 16.82 -29.71 -5.07
C LEU A 338 16.42 -28.23 -5.02
N LEU A 339 16.51 -27.65 -3.81
CA LEU A 339 16.42 -26.20 -3.60
C LEU A 339 17.44 -25.48 -4.50
N PRO A 340 17.04 -24.40 -5.19
CA PRO A 340 17.87 -23.69 -6.15
C PRO A 340 19.16 -23.12 -5.51
N SER A 341 20.20 -22.99 -6.32
CA SER A 341 21.55 -22.59 -5.89
C SER A 341 21.68 -21.09 -5.56
N ASP A 342 20.80 -20.23 -6.08
CA ASP A 342 20.82 -18.78 -5.85
C ASP A 342 19.91 -18.38 -4.68
N VAL A 343 20.47 -18.43 -3.48
CA VAL A 343 19.78 -18.25 -2.20
C VAL A 343 19.08 -16.88 -2.08
N SER A 344 19.64 -15.82 -2.67
CA SER A 344 19.12 -14.45 -2.58
C SER A 344 17.82 -14.22 -3.36
N ASN A 345 17.57 -14.99 -4.43
CA ASN A 345 16.38 -14.82 -5.27
C ASN A 345 15.11 -15.46 -4.67
N TYR A 346 15.26 -16.25 -3.59
CA TYR A 346 14.19 -17.02 -2.96
C TYR A 346 13.85 -16.60 -1.53
N ALA A 347 14.45 -15.52 -1.00
CA ALA A 347 14.25 -15.11 0.38
C ALA A 347 12.76 -14.84 0.69
N GLU A 348 12.07 -14.09 -0.16
CA GLU A 348 10.66 -13.79 0.00
C GLU A 348 9.77 -15.04 -0.17
N GLN A 349 10.14 -15.97 -1.05
CA GLN A 349 9.44 -17.25 -1.23
C GLN A 349 9.53 -18.10 0.05
N LEU A 350 10.72 -18.18 0.64
CA LEU A 350 10.96 -18.90 1.89
C LEU A 350 10.19 -18.30 3.06
N PHE A 351 10.09 -16.97 3.10
CA PHE A 351 9.30 -16.27 4.12
C PHE A 351 7.80 -16.63 4.02
N ILE A 352 7.23 -16.63 2.81
CA ILE A 352 5.85 -17.09 2.57
C ILE A 352 5.70 -18.55 2.96
N TRP A 353 6.63 -19.42 2.52
CA TRP A 353 6.57 -20.85 2.78
C TRP A 353 6.62 -21.16 4.28
N ARG A 354 7.49 -20.49 5.05
CA ARG A 354 7.53 -20.58 6.50
C ARG A 354 6.16 -20.29 7.13
N ILE A 355 5.51 -19.20 6.72
CA ILE A 355 4.17 -18.84 7.25
C ILE A 355 3.15 -19.92 6.92
N LEU A 356 3.18 -20.46 5.69
CA LEU A 356 2.30 -21.55 5.27
C LEU A 356 2.52 -22.82 6.11
N CYS A 357 3.77 -23.24 6.33
CA CYS A 357 4.10 -24.39 7.19
C CYS A 357 3.57 -24.21 8.62
N GLN A 358 3.71 -23.02 9.19
CA GLN A 358 3.25 -22.72 10.55
C GLN A 358 1.73 -22.68 10.67
N LEU A 359 1.02 -22.14 9.67
CA LEU A 359 -0.45 -22.08 9.69
C LEU A 359 -1.08 -23.47 9.54
N ILE A 360 -0.50 -24.33 8.71
CA ILE A 360 -1.14 -25.59 8.33
C ILE A 360 -0.89 -26.68 9.38
N ASN A 361 0.28 -26.68 10.01
CA ASN A 361 0.54 -27.52 11.19
C ASN A 361 -0.36 -27.21 12.40
N GLY A 362 -1.00 -26.04 12.44
CA GLY A 362 -1.94 -25.66 13.50
C GLY A 362 -3.38 -26.11 13.24
N GLU A 363 -3.67 -26.74 12.10
CA GLU A 363 -5.00 -27.22 11.71
C GLU A 363 -5.01 -28.76 11.62
N ASP A 364 -6.05 -29.40 12.18
CA ASP A 364 -6.30 -30.85 12.11
C ASP A 364 -6.77 -31.31 10.70
N ASP A 365 -6.25 -30.71 9.62
CA ASP A 365 -6.60 -31.03 8.22
C ASP A 365 -5.52 -31.97 7.63
N ASP A 366 -5.71 -33.28 7.82
CA ASP A 366 -4.80 -34.35 7.39
C ASP A 366 -4.51 -34.35 5.87
N ASP A 367 -5.47 -33.91 5.04
CA ASP A 367 -5.34 -33.93 3.58
C ASP A 367 -4.35 -32.87 3.02
N ASN A 368 -4.07 -31.81 3.78
CA ASN A 368 -3.11 -30.76 3.37
C ASN A 368 -1.72 -30.95 3.99
N ASN A 369 -1.63 -31.46 5.22
CA ASN A 369 -0.38 -31.56 6.00
C ASN A 369 0.70 -32.42 5.32
N THR A 370 0.32 -33.45 4.58
CA THR A 370 1.26 -34.40 3.96
C THR A 370 2.03 -33.83 2.75
N ASN A 371 1.67 -32.65 2.22
CA ASN A 371 2.24 -32.15 0.97
C ASN A 371 3.02 -30.82 1.10
N ILE A 372 2.92 -30.07 2.20
CA ILE A 372 3.52 -28.72 2.31
C ILE A 372 5.00 -28.76 2.66
N HIS A 373 5.40 -29.69 3.51
CA HIS A 373 6.79 -29.84 3.90
C HIS A 373 7.61 -30.41 2.75
N PRO A 374 8.83 -29.89 2.49
CA PRO A 374 9.77 -30.58 1.63
C PRO A 374 10.15 -31.94 2.25
N ASP A 375 10.72 -32.83 1.44
CA ASP A 375 11.32 -34.05 1.99
C ASP A 375 12.36 -33.67 3.06
N PHE A 376 12.23 -34.28 4.24
CA PHE A 376 13.08 -33.93 5.37
C PHE A 376 14.55 -34.16 5.07
N HIS A 377 14.91 -35.28 4.42
CA HIS A 377 16.30 -35.62 4.15
C HIS A 377 16.92 -34.67 3.12
N GLU A 378 16.17 -34.31 2.08
CA GLU A 378 16.62 -33.32 1.09
C GLU A 378 16.79 -31.94 1.73
N PHE A 379 15.80 -31.50 2.53
CA PHE A 379 15.81 -30.21 3.18
C PHE A 379 16.94 -30.06 4.19
N ILE A 380 17.12 -31.05 5.07
CA ILE A 380 18.18 -31.03 6.10
C ILE A 380 19.57 -31.08 5.45
N ALA A 381 19.75 -31.87 4.39
CA ALA A 381 21.02 -31.96 3.68
C ALA A 381 21.36 -30.67 2.92
N TYR A 382 20.35 -29.97 2.40
CA TYR A 382 20.53 -28.65 1.81
C TYR A 382 20.86 -27.62 2.88
N PHE A 383 20.08 -27.55 3.95
CA PHE A 383 20.26 -26.55 5.01
C PHE A 383 21.64 -26.70 5.68
N TYR A 384 22.08 -27.94 5.93
CA TYR A 384 23.43 -28.20 6.43
C TYR A 384 24.52 -27.71 5.46
N ARG A 385 24.35 -27.92 4.14
CA ARG A 385 25.28 -27.40 3.12
C ARG A 385 25.31 -25.88 3.12
N LEU A 386 24.15 -25.23 3.24
CA LEU A 386 24.03 -23.77 3.33
C LEU A 386 24.81 -23.26 4.55
N VAL A 387 24.47 -23.73 5.75
CA VAL A 387 25.13 -23.36 7.02
C VAL A 387 26.64 -23.58 6.91
N LYS A 388 27.08 -24.76 6.47
CA LYS A 388 28.51 -25.08 6.32
C LYS A 388 29.24 -24.18 5.33
N SER A 389 28.60 -23.81 4.21
CA SER A 389 29.19 -22.91 3.20
C SER A 389 29.33 -21.47 3.68
N SER A 390 28.60 -21.13 4.75
CA SER A 390 28.48 -19.79 5.34
C SER A 390 29.40 -19.58 6.56
N VAL A 391 29.91 -20.65 7.19
CA VAL A 391 30.73 -20.60 8.42
C VAL A 391 31.96 -19.67 8.33
N ASN A 392 32.58 -19.55 7.16
CA ASN A 392 33.80 -18.76 6.97
C ASN A 392 33.55 -17.43 6.23
N LYS A 393 32.30 -17.00 6.13
CA LYS A 393 31.90 -15.78 5.41
C LYS A 393 31.26 -14.80 6.36
N THR A 394 31.53 -13.51 6.17
CA THR A 394 30.67 -12.47 6.73
C THR A 394 29.33 -12.52 6.00
N LEU A 395 28.26 -12.81 6.74
CA LEU A 395 26.91 -12.88 6.19
C LEU A 395 26.37 -11.49 5.87
N SER A 396 25.70 -11.39 4.72
CA SER A 396 24.80 -10.27 4.44
C SER A 396 23.51 -10.40 5.25
N SER A 397 22.73 -9.32 5.37
CA SER A 397 21.41 -9.36 6.02
C SER A 397 20.47 -10.37 5.36
N THR A 398 20.58 -10.54 4.04
CA THR A 398 19.80 -11.52 3.28
C THR A 398 20.21 -12.95 3.61
N ASP A 399 21.51 -13.24 3.76
CA ASP A 399 21.99 -14.58 4.12
C ASP A 399 21.52 -14.97 5.53
N GLU A 400 21.63 -14.04 6.49
CA GLU A 400 21.09 -14.19 7.84
C GLU A 400 19.59 -14.47 7.80
N PHE A 401 18.83 -13.65 7.07
CA PHE A 401 17.39 -13.81 6.90
C PHE A 401 17.03 -15.20 6.35
N VAL A 402 17.73 -15.68 5.30
CA VAL A 402 17.45 -16.98 4.71
C VAL A 402 17.77 -18.13 5.67
N ILE A 403 18.89 -18.07 6.39
CA ILE A 403 19.23 -19.08 7.41
C ILE A 403 18.13 -19.14 8.47
N CYS A 404 17.65 -17.98 8.95
CA CYS A 404 16.55 -17.92 9.90
C CYS A 404 15.25 -18.49 9.34
N GLN A 405 14.89 -18.22 8.08
CA GLN A 405 13.70 -18.82 7.46
C GLN A 405 13.80 -20.35 7.39
N HIS A 406 14.96 -20.89 7.02
CA HIS A 406 15.16 -22.35 6.98
C HIS A 406 15.08 -22.98 8.37
N ALA A 407 15.67 -22.33 9.38
CA ALA A 407 15.57 -22.79 10.76
C ALA A 407 14.12 -22.79 11.27
N SER A 408 13.37 -21.71 11.00
CA SER A 408 11.94 -21.64 11.34
C SER A 408 11.12 -22.72 10.61
N ILE A 409 11.38 -22.98 9.33
CA ILE A 409 10.72 -24.08 8.59
C ILE A 409 11.12 -25.43 9.20
N LEU A 410 12.40 -25.64 9.50
CA LEU A 410 12.87 -26.88 10.11
C LEU A 410 12.16 -27.15 11.44
N SER A 411 11.90 -26.08 12.20
CA SER A 411 11.15 -26.21 13.43
C SER A 411 9.83 -26.89 13.13
N THR A 412 9.08 -26.50 12.09
CA THR A 412 7.75 -27.04 11.78
C THR A 412 7.68 -28.54 11.49
N PHE A 413 8.79 -29.24 11.27
CA PHE A 413 8.77 -30.68 11.09
C PHE A 413 8.39 -31.45 12.36
N ASP A 414 7.81 -32.63 12.16
CA ASP A 414 7.61 -33.59 13.23
C ASP A 414 8.96 -34.19 13.69
N MET A 415 9.23 -34.06 14.98
CA MET A 415 10.45 -34.46 15.68
C MET A 415 10.29 -35.80 16.44
N LEU A 416 9.23 -36.58 16.20
CA LEU A 416 9.06 -37.90 16.84
C LEU A 416 10.24 -38.85 16.55
N ASP A 417 10.77 -38.83 15.32
CA ASP A 417 11.90 -39.66 14.89
C ASP A 417 13.23 -39.22 15.54
N ILE A 418 13.93 -40.17 16.17
CA ILE A 418 15.24 -39.98 16.80
C ILE A 418 16.29 -39.55 15.77
N TYR A 419 16.26 -40.09 14.54
CA TYR A 419 17.20 -39.73 13.50
C TYR A 419 17.06 -38.25 13.12
N ARG A 420 15.81 -37.80 12.91
CA ARG A 420 15.50 -36.39 12.61
C ARG A 420 16.00 -35.46 13.70
N ARG A 421 15.72 -35.79 14.97
CA ARG A 421 16.21 -35.05 16.13
C ARG A 421 17.72 -34.89 16.14
N LYS A 422 18.48 -35.96 15.92
CA LYS A 422 19.95 -35.91 15.86
C LYS A 422 20.46 -35.04 14.72
N CYS A 423 19.82 -35.08 13.55
CA CYS A 423 20.21 -34.23 12.43
C CYS A 423 19.95 -32.74 12.73
N VAL A 424 18.79 -32.42 13.30
CA VAL A 424 18.44 -31.04 13.69
C VAL A 424 19.39 -30.55 14.79
N GLU A 425 19.68 -31.39 15.79
CA GLU A 425 20.62 -31.08 16.87
C GLU A 425 22.02 -30.74 16.34
N ALA A 426 22.52 -31.52 15.38
CA ALA A 426 23.80 -31.26 14.74
C ALA A 426 23.83 -29.92 13.99
N ILE A 427 22.75 -29.57 13.29
CA ILE A 427 22.64 -28.27 12.61
C ILE A 427 22.55 -27.13 13.62
N SER A 428 21.69 -27.24 14.64
CA SER A 428 21.56 -26.24 15.70
C SER A 428 22.89 -25.97 16.39
N ARG A 429 23.66 -27.03 16.72
CA ARG A 429 25.01 -26.87 17.29
C ARG A 429 25.95 -26.18 16.30
N CYS A 430 25.93 -26.55 15.02
CA CYS A 430 26.72 -25.87 13.99
C CYS A 430 26.38 -24.38 13.91
N MET A 431 25.08 -24.04 13.99
CA MET A 431 24.62 -22.65 14.00
C MET A 431 25.16 -21.88 15.21
N LEU A 432 25.01 -22.45 16.41
CA LEU A 432 25.47 -21.83 17.67
C LEU A 432 26.99 -21.64 17.72
N VAL A 433 27.78 -22.61 17.23
CA VAL A 433 29.25 -22.55 17.26
C VAL A 433 29.81 -21.53 16.26
N HIS A 434 29.20 -21.38 15.09
CA HIS A 434 29.80 -20.65 13.98
C HIS A 434 29.18 -19.27 13.72
N PHE A 435 27.95 -19.02 14.18
CA PHE A 435 27.23 -17.76 13.95
C PHE A 435 26.98 -16.97 15.23
N GLY A 436 27.85 -17.12 16.23
CA GLY A 436 27.72 -16.50 17.56
C GLY A 436 27.66 -14.95 17.56
N GLN A 437 27.95 -14.30 16.42
CA GLN A 437 27.85 -12.85 16.25
C GLN A 437 26.48 -12.38 15.72
N TYR A 438 25.62 -13.31 15.31
CA TYR A 438 24.29 -13.03 14.75
C TYR A 438 23.21 -13.47 15.73
N GLU A 439 22.70 -12.54 16.55
CA GLU A 439 21.71 -12.83 17.59
C GLU A 439 20.49 -13.58 17.03
N THR A 440 19.95 -13.17 15.88
CA THR A 440 18.75 -13.80 15.30
C THR A 440 18.96 -15.28 14.92
N ILE A 441 20.16 -15.63 14.44
CA ILE A 441 20.52 -17.02 14.11
C ILE A 441 20.63 -17.85 15.40
N ILE A 442 21.18 -17.26 16.47
CA ILE A 442 21.28 -17.91 17.78
C ILE A 442 19.89 -18.17 18.35
N GLU A 443 18.99 -17.18 18.32
CA GLU A 443 17.60 -17.34 18.77
C GLU A 443 16.90 -18.49 18.03
N GLN A 444 17.01 -18.52 16.69
CA GLN A 444 16.43 -19.60 15.89
C GLN A 444 17.07 -20.97 16.18
N ALA A 445 18.38 -21.03 16.42
CA ALA A 445 19.04 -22.26 16.80
C ALA A 445 18.59 -22.76 18.19
N LEU A 446 18.40 -21.84 19.15
CA LEU A 446 17.87 -22.16 20.48
C LEU A 446 16.41 -22.61 20.43
N GLU A 447 15.58 -22.00 19.58
CA GLU A 447 14.19 -22.44 19.34
C GLU A 447 14.16 -23.89 18.82
N LEU A 448 15.05 -24.25 17.89
CA LEU A 448 15.19 -25.62 17.41
C LEU A 448 15.60 -26.58 18.52
N VAL A 449 16.57 -26.22 19.38
CA VAL A 449 16.99 -27.04 20.53
C VAL A 449 15.82 -27.28 21.49
N HIS A 450 15.04 -26.24 21.80
CA HIS A 450 13.84 -26.35 22.63
C HIS A 450 12.81 -27.30 22.00
N ARG A 451 12.65 -27.24 20.68
CA ARG A 451 11.69 -28.08 19.98
C ARG A 451 12.08 -29.56 19.93
N ILE A 452 13.37 -29.86 19.85
CA ILE A 452 13.88 -31.25 19.89
C ILE A 452 13.71 -31.86 21.30
N HIS A 453 13.82 -31.02 22.33
CA HIS A 453 13.73 -31.42 23.74
C HIS A 453 12.64 -30.63 24.47
N PRO A 454 11.35 -30.83 24.17
CA PRO A 454 10.27 -29.93 24.61
C PRO A 454 9.88 -30.07 26.09
N SER A 455 10.24 -31.18 26.74
CA SER A 455 9.78 -31.52 28.10
C SER A 455 10.78 -31.11 29.19
N LYS A 456 10.30 -31.03 30.44
CA LYS A 456 11.16 -30.90 31.63
C LYS A 456 12.08 -32.12 31.80
N ASP A 457 11.60 -33.31 31.46
CA ASP A 457 12.37 -34.56 31.56
C ASP A 457 13.55 -34.61 30.57
N THR A 458 13.49 -33.81 29.50
CA THR A 458 14.58 -33.65 28.52
C THR A 458 15.36 -32.35 28.71
N ALA A 459 15.09 -31.58 29.77
CA ALA A 459 15.76 -30.30 30.01
C ALA A 459 17.27 -30.47 30.24
N ASP A 460 17.67 -31.54 30.94
CA ASP A 460 19.09 -31.88 31.14
C ASP A 460 19.84 -32.05 29.81
N GLN A 461 19.18 -32.59 28.77
CA GLN A 461 19.78 -32.73 27.44
C GLN A 461 19.99 -31.36 26.78
N ARG A 462 19.05 -30.42 26.95
CA ARG A 462 19.24 -29.03 26.49
C ARG A 462 20.42 -28.38 27.20
N TYR A 463 20.48 -28.45 28.52
CA TYR A 463 21.56 -27.88 29.31
C TYR A 463 22.92 -28.50 29.00
N GLN A 464 22.98 -29.81 28.78
CA GLN A 464 24.20 -30.50 28.35
C GLN A 464 24.64 -30.02 26.97
N LEU A 465 23.75 -29.98 25.98
CA LEU A 465 24.07 -29.53 24.63
C LEU A 465 24.62 -28.10 24.63
N ILE A 466 23.96 -27.20 25.36
CA ILE A 466 24.38 -25.79 25.49
C ILE A 466 25.72 -25.66 26.21
N THR A 467 25.90 -26.39 27.32
CA THR A 467 27.16 -26.44 28.07
C THR A 467 28.31 -26.95 27.20
N TYR A 468 28.10 -28.03 26.44
CA TYR A 468 29.10 -28.55 25.50
C TYR A 468 29.42 -27.55 24.39
N THR A 469 28.40 -26.88 23.85
CA THR A 469 28.56 -25.89 22.78
C THR A 469 29.35 -24.67 23.26
N LEU A 470 29.02 -24.13 24.44
CA LEU A 470 29.77 -23.03 25.05
C LEU A 470 31.23 -23.45 25.35
N ASN A 471 31.44 -24.66 25.85
CA ASN A 471 32.79 -25.18 26.06
C ASN A 471 33.57 -25.29 24.75
N ASP A 472 32.96 -25.73 23.64
CA ASP A 472 33.61 -25.76 22.33
C ASP A 472 34.02 -24.34 21.88
N ILE A 473 33.13 -23.36 22.04
CA ILE A 473 33.42 -21.95 21.70
C ILE A 473 34.58 -21.43 22.56
N ILE A 474 34.58 -21.70 23.86
CA ILE A 474 35.66 -21.33 24.78
C ILE A 474 36.98 -22.03 24.44
N GLN A 475 36.96 -23.29 24.00
CA GLN A 475 38.18 -23.98 23.57
C GLN A 475 38.72 -23.37 22.28
N ARG A 476 37.85 -22.92 21.35
CA ARG A 476 38.29 -22.19 20.16
C ARG A 476 38.95 -20.86 20.51
N CYS A 477 38.47 -20.16 21.54
CA CYS A 477 39.09 -18.95 22.09
C CYS A 477 40.57 -19.18 22.47
N LYS A 478 40.89 -20.35 23.05
CA LYS A 478 42.28 -20.69 23.42
C LYS A 478 43.19 -20.99 22.22
N THR A 479 42.61 -21.23 21.05
CA THR A 479 43.34 -21.64 19.83
C THR A 479 43.37 -20.57 18.74
N GLU A 480 42.41 -19.64 18.72
CA GLU A 480 42.25 -18.60 17.69
C GLU A 480 42.63 -17.21 18.25
N HIS A 481 43.28 -16.34 17.45
CA HIS A 481 43.79 -15.01 17.88
C HIS A 481 42.72 -13.92 18.10
N ASN A 482 41.47 -14.29 18.41
CA ASN A 482 40.36 -13.33 18.60
C ASN A 482 39.56 -13.67 19.87
N GLU A 483 40.22 -13.53 21.02
CA GLU A 483 39.65 -13.89 22.33
C GLU A 483 38.41 -13.05 22.67
N GLU A 484 38.41 -11.76 22.34
CA GLU A 484 37.33 -10.82 22.66
C GLU A 484 36.03 -11.15 21.90
N LEU A 485 36.12 -11.39 20.58
CA LEU A 485 34.95 -11.78 19.79
C LEU A 485 34.36 -13.11 20.28
N THR A 486 35.22 -14.09 20.54
CA THR A 486 34.78 -15.42 20.99
C THR A 486 34.13 -15.37 22.38
N PHE A 487 34.65 -14.50 23.26
CA PHE A 487 34.05 -14.25 24.55
C PHE A 487 32.69 -13.56 24.43
N MET A 488 32.57 -12.57 23.54
CA MET A 488 31.30 -11.90 23.25
C MET A 488 30.25 -12.89 22.74
N GLN A 489 30.61 -13.82 21.86
CA GLN A 489 29.73 -14.90 21.39
C GLN A 489 29.21 -15.77 22.54
N CYS A 490 30.08 -16.15 23.49
CA CYS A 490 29.68 -16.91 24.67
C CYS A 490 28.66 -16.13 25.52
N MET A 491 28.86 -14.81 25.67
CA MET A 491 27.96 -13.96 26.45
C MET A 491 26.60 -13.77 25.78
N ILE A 492 26.57 -13.52 24.47
CA ILE A 492 25.34 -13.42 23.68
C ILE A 492 24.54 -14.72 23.77
N MET A 493 25.19 -15.86 23.49
CA MET A 493 24.54 -17.16 23.57
C MET A 493 24.01 -17.46 24.97
N SER A 494 24.78 -17.16 26.01
CA SER A 494 24.35 -17.36 27.40
C SER A 494 23.14 -16.51 27.75
N LYS A 495 23.15 -15.22 27.38
CA LYS A 495 22.03 -14.30 27.57
C LYS A 495 20.76 -14.84 26.90
N LEU A 496 20.83 -15.11 25.60
CA LEU A 496 19.67 -15.53 24.81
C LEU A 496 19.12 -16.89 25.28
N PHE A 497 20.00 -17.81 25.68
CA PHE A 497 19.58 -19.10 26.25
C PHE A 497 18.79 -18.93 27.54
N ILE A 498 19.27 -18.08 28.46
CA ILE A 498 18.56 -17.79 29.71
C ILE A 498 17.20 -17.15 29.43
N GLU A 499 17.13 -16.22 28.48
CA GLU A 499 15.88 -15.55 28.09
C GLU A 499 14.87 -16.52 27.43
N HIS A 500 15.34 -17.55 26.72
CA HIS A 500 14.48 -18.56 26.10
C HIS A 500 13.91 -19.58 27.09
N GLU A 501 14.62 -19.88 28.18
CA GLU A 501 14.17 -20.85 29.18
C GLU A 501 13.10 -20.23 30.10
N LYS A 502 11.88 -20.79 30.09
CA LYS A 502 10.77 -20.31 30.94
C LYS A 502 11.08 -20.43 32.44
N GLU A 503 11.72 -21.53 32.83
CA GLU A 503 12.16 -21.83 34.19
C GLU A 503 13.57 -22.43 34.12
N PRO A 504 14.64 -21.61 34.03
CA PRO A 504 15.99 -22.15 33.93
C PRO A 504 16.34 -22.92 35.21
N ASP A 505 16.73 -24.20 35.05
CA ASP A 505 17.22 -25.00 36.16
C ASP A 505 18.65 -24.58 36.54
N LEU A 506 18.72 -23.55 37.37
CA LEU A 506 19.97 -23.02 37.92
C LEU A 506 20.61 -23.95 38.96
N ASN A 507 20.05 -25.15 39.20
CA ASN A 507 20.69 -26.20 39.96
C ASN A 507 21.58 -27.11 39.10
N ASN A 508 21.51 -26.99 37.77
CA ASN A 508 22.45 -27.66 36.88
C ASN A 508 23.88 -27.16 37.18
N THR A 509 24.70 -28.03 37.77
CA THR A 509 26.02 -27.65 38.31
C THR A 509 26.97 -27.17 37.22
N ASP A 510 26.90 -27.78 36.04
CA ASP A 510 27.86 -27.55 34.96
C ASP A 510 27.57 -26.22 34.28
N LEU A 511 26.31 -25.94 33.97
CA LEU A 511 25.89 -24.64 33.44
C LEU A 511 26.15 -23.52 34.46
N LYS A 512 25.85 -23.75 35.74
CA LYS A 512 26.08 -22.76 36.80
C LYS A 512 27.56 -22.40 36.94
N GLN A 513 28.45 -23.39 36.95
CA GLN A 513 29.89 -23.14 37.01
C GLN A 513 30.39 -22.36 35.80
N LEU A 514 29.87 -22.69 34.62
CA LEU A 514 30.23 -22.02 33.37
C LEU A 514 29.77 -20.56 33.36
N LEU A 515 28.52 -20.30 33.76
CA LEU A 515 27.97 -18.94 33.90
C LEU A 515 28.69 -18.15 35.00
N ASP A 516 29.00 -18.76 36.15
CA ASP A 516 29.84 -18.16 37.22
C ASP A 516 31.18 -17.68 36.63
N SER A 517 31.84 -18.51 35.81
CA SER A 517 33.12 -18.19 35.19
C SER A 517 33.02 -17.08 34.14
N LEU A 518 32.04 -17.18 33.24
CA LEU A 518 31.83 -16.20 32.17
C LEU A 518 31.43 -14.83 32.74
N ILE A 519 30.49 -14.77 33.69
CA ILE A 519 30.02 -13.52 34.27
C ILE A 519 31.14 -12.81 35.05
N ARG A 520 31.92 -13.53 35.86
CA ARG A 520 33.06 -12.93 36.58
C ARG A 520 34.07 -12.36 35.61
N SER A 521 34.43 -13.13 34.59
CA SER A 521 35.41 -12.70 33.59
C SER A 521 34.91 -11.49 32.80
N GLY A 522 33.62 -11.49 32.42
CA GLY A 522 32.99 -10.43 31.64
C GLY A 522 32.84 -9.11 32.41
N LEU A 523 32.50 -9.15 33.71
CA LEU A 523 32.45 -7.95 34.54
C LEU A 523 33.82 -7.31 34.76
N SER A 524 34.87 -8.14 34.82
CA SER A 524 36.26 -7.67 34.95
C SER A 524 36.91 -7.31 33.60
N HIS A 525 36.19 -7.51 32.49
CA HIS A 525 36.73 -7.30 31.15
C HIS A 525 36.96 -5.81 30.87
N LYS A 526 37.92 -5.47 30.00
CA LYS A 526 38.25 -4.07 29.68
C LYS A 526 37.29 -3.44 28.66
N ASP A 527 36.69 -4.27 27.82
CA ASP A 527 35.73 -3.88 26.79
C ASP A 527 34.34 -3.61 27.39
N ILE A 528 33.80 -2.42 27.10
CA ILE A 528 32.49 -1.94 27.56
C ILE A 528 31.36 -2.79 26.96
N ASP A 529 31.48 -3.27 25.73
CA ASP A 529 30.44 -4.07 25.08
C ASP A 529 30.31 -5.43 25.76
N ILE A 530 31.43 -6.05 26.12
CA ILE A 530 31.46 -7.29 26.90
C ILE A 530 30.86 -7.07 28.30
N GLN A 531 31.20 -5.98 28.98
CA GLN A 531 30.58 -5.62 30.26
C GLN A 531 29.07 -5.42 30.12
N SER A 532 28.63 -4.73 29.07
CA SER A 532 27.21 -4.48 28.78
C SER A 532 26.42 -5.78 28.56
N TYR A 533 26.94 -6.70 27.73
CA TYR A 533 26.33 -8.02 27.56
C TYR A 533 26.32 -8.81 28.87
N THR A 534 27.38 -8.73 29.67
CA THR A 534 27.44 -9.39 30.98
C THR A 534 26.38 -8.87 31.95
N LEU A 535 26.16 -7.56 31.99
CA LEU A 535 25.09 -6.96 32.77
C LEU A 535 23.71 -7.37 32.25
N SER A 536 23.55 -7.49 30.94
CA SER A 536 22.31 -8.01 30.34
C SER A 536 22.06 -9.46 30.72
N THR A 537 23.06 -10.34 30.65
CA THR A 537 22.94 -11.75 31.08
C THR A 537 22.56 -11.84 32.56
N LEU A 538 23.20 -11.03 33.41
CA LEU A 538 22.86 -10.95 34.84
C LEU A 538 21.42 -10.48 35.06
N ARG A 539 20.96 -9.47 34.32
CA ARG A 539 19.58 -9.01 34.37
C ARG A 539 18.61 -10.14 34.02
N SER A 540 18.89 -10.91 32.97
CA SER A 540 18.04 -12.05 32.58
C SER A 540 18.02 -13.11 33.68
N LEU A 541 19.16 -13.42 34.32
CA LEU A 541 19.20 -14.31 35.51
C LEU A 541 18.37 -13.81 36.69
N VAL A 542 18.42 -12.50 36.99
CA VAL A 542 17.63 -11.87 38.07
C VAL A 542 16.13 -12.08 37.85
N CYS A 543 15.67 -11.98 36.60
CA CYS A 543 14.27 -12.17 36.25
C CYS A 543 13.77 -13.59 36.57
N HIS A 544 14.63 -14.61 36.49
CA HIS A 544 14.25 -16.00 36.74
C HIS A 544 14.51 -16.49 38.18
N SER A 545 15.58 -16.01 38.83
CA SER A 545 15.86 -16.38 40.22
C SER A 545 16.55 -15.25 40.97
N ARG A 546 15.75 -14.56 41.79
CA ARG A 546 16.24 -13.52 42.70
C ARG A 546 17.35 -14.05 43.63
N GLN A 547 17.22 -15.29 44.13
CA GLN A 547 18.21 -15.87 45.03
C GLN A 547 19.52 -16.18 44.30
N ALA A 548 19.46 -16.79 43.10
CA ALA A 548 20.66 -17.06 42.33
C ALA A 548 21.38 -15.76 41.96
N ALA A 549 20.64 -14.73 41.52
CA ALA A 549 21.24 -13.44 41.22
C ALA A 549 21.87 -12.76 42.46
N ILE A 550 21.23 -12.85 43.63
CA ILE A 550 21.81 -12.37 44.89
C ILE A 550 23.10 -13.14 45.21
N ASP A 551 23.11 -14.47 45.08
CA ASP A 551 24.28 -15.30 45.32
C ASP A 551 25.44 -14.95 44.37
N PHE A 552 25.11 -14.68 43.10
CA PHE A 552 26.07 -14.20 42.10
C PHE A 552 26.64 -12.82 42.47
N ILE A 553 25.79 -11.84 42.78
CA ILE A 553 26.20 -10.47 43.15
C ILE A 553 27.03 -10.48 44.43
N LYS A 554 26.64 -11.26 45.45
CA LYS A 554 27.39 -11.42 46.70
C LYS A 554 28.79 -11.98 46.46
N LYS A 555 28.88 -13.03 45.64
CA LYS A 555 30.17 -13.63 45.24
C LYS A 555 31.07 -12.66 44.49
N ILE A 556 30.50 -11.79 43.65
CA ILE A 556 31.23 -10.80 42.85
C ILE A 556 31.72 -9.63 43.73
N LEU A 557 30.88 -9.14 44.64
CA LEU A 557 31.21 -8.01 45.51
C LEU A 557 32.00 -8.38 46.77
N HIS A 558 32.32 -9.67 46.97
CA HIS A 558 32.89 -10.20 48.22
C HIS A 558 32.08 -9.81 49.47
N ILE A 559 30.76 -9.61 49.33
CA ILE A 559 29.86 -9.30 50.44
C ILE A 559 29.34 -10.63 50.99
N THR A 560 29.65 -10.89 52.26
CA THR A 560 29.17 -12.06 53.00
C THR A 560 27.67 -11.96 53.28
#